data_AF-A0A938VAS5-F1
#
_entry.id   AF-A0A938VAS5-F1
#
_cell.length_a   1.000
_cell.length_b   1.000
_cell.length_c   1.000
_cell.angle_alpha   90.00
_cell.angle_beta   90.00
_cell.angle_gamma   90.00
#
_symmetry.space_group_name_H-M   'P 1'
#
loop_
_entity.id
_entity.type
_entity.pdbx_description
1 polymer ?
#
loop_
_entity_poly.entity_id
_entity_poly.type
_entity_poly.pdbx_seq_one_letter_code
_entity_poly.pdbx_strand_id
1 'polypeptide(L)'
;MGRGLIFPGQGSQAPGMAKAIANESPAALASLLRAERITGLPILRLCTEAPDGELRRTDVAQPAILATELAVLAGVRETFGLEEDDSLARLNVLAVAGHSLGEFCACVAAQSLTEETALRFVCERGRLMAEARAGAMAAVLGGEADAVAAICATLAGLVIANDNAPGQIVISGPPAAISEATPRLLEAGARRVVPLNVSGAFHSPLMVAAQSAFATLVAEAEIREPRVAVVGNTNARALTSAAEVRAELGMQMTAPVRWRESVLSLVEMGATSLIECGPGEVLIGLARRTVSGIALHAIHTRKDAGVLGTAYVRELALQALYEADATDHPAPVVIERLVEALNVPFALREEARHSVARVVRNLPRVDDEIAIGAPAWPVHQMARVERGILRLALSEGIGDNAATLDRASIDGALELARTFGGETSVKFVNGVLSSLAERHVPPAQRAAL
;
A
#
# COMPACT_ATOMS: atom_id res chain seq x y z
N MET A 1 -7.00 11.84 8.27
CA MET A 1 -6.26 10.57 8.22
C MET A 1 -6.61 9.87 6.92
N GLY A 2 -5.84 10.07 5.87
CA GLY A 2 -6.14 9.53 4.54
C GLY A 2 -5.36 8.26 4.22
N ARG A 3 -5.87 7.43 3.32
CA ARG A 3 -5.20 6.20 2.87
C ARG A 3 -4.94 6.24 1.36
N GLY A 4 -3.82 5.66 0.94
CA GLY A 4 -3.56 5.31 -0.45
C GLY A 4 -3.56 3.79 -0.63
N LEU A 5 -4.35 3.26 -1.57
CA LEU A 5 -4.20 1.86 -1.97
C LEU A 5 -3.20 1.77 -3.13
N ILE A 6 -2.24 0.86 -2.99
CA ILE A 6 -1.21 0.61 -4.00
C ILE A 6 -1.25 -0.84 -4.50
N PHE A 7 -1.05 -1.02 -5.80
CA PHE A 7 -1.23 -2.32 -6.48
C PHE A 7 0.07 -2.71 -7.23
N PRO A 8 0.71 -3.84 -6.90
CA PRO A 8 2.04 -4.20 -7.42
C PRO A 8 2.06 -4.66 -8.89
N GLY A 9 3.15 -4.30 -9.58
CA GLY A 9 3.38 -4.72 -10.97
C GLY A 9 4.00 -6.11 -11.11
N GLN A 10 4.36 -6.46 -12.35
CA GLN A 10 5.13 -7.67 -12.65
C GLN A 10 6.49 -7.66 -11.94
N GLY A 11 6.85 -8.79 -11.33
CA GLY A 11 7.98 -8.96 -10.42
C GLY A 11 7.56 -9.27 -8.97
N SER A 12 6.27 -9.09 -8.66
CA SER A 12 5.67 -9.37 -7.35
C SER A 12 5.11 -10.79 -7.21
N GLN A 13 4.88 -11.49 -8.33
CA GLN A 13 4.31 -12.82 -8.34
C GLN A 13 5.20 -13.84 -7.63
N ALA A 14 4.57 -14.77 -6.92
CA ALA A 14 5.23 -15.86 -6.21
C ALA A 14 4.36 -17.12 -6.21
N PRO A 15 4.95 -18.32 -6.08
CA PRO A 15 4.18 -19.55 -5.89
C PRO A 15 3.21 -19.44 -4.72
N GLY A 16 1.93 -19.74 -4.96
CA GLY A 16 0.90 -19.71 -3.92
C GLY A 16 0.48 -18.31 -3.46
N MET A 17 0.76 -17.26 -4.24
CA MET A 17 0.50 -15.86 -3.89
C MET A 17 -0.95 -15.52 -3.52
N ALA A 18 -1.94 -16.29 -3.98
CA ALA A 18 -3.34 -16.10 -3.61
C ALA A 18 -3.88 -17.20 -2.68
N LYS A 19 -3.04 -18.18 -2.27
CA LYS A 19 -3.50 -19.37 -1.54
C LYS A 19 -4.13 -19.03 -0.19
N ALA A 20 -3.51 -18.14 0.58
CA ALA A 20 -3.99 -17.79 1.91
C ALA A 20 -5.34 -17.06 1.82
N ILE A 21 -5.41 -15.98 1.03
CA ILE A 21 -6.66 -15.21 0.88
C ILE A 21 -7.79 -16.06 0.30
N ALA A 22 -7.52 -16.95 -0.66
CA ALA A 22 -8.54 -17.83 -1.24
C ALA A 22 -9.12 -18.83 -0.21
N ASN A 23 -8.31 -19.28 0.74
CA ASN A 23 -8.77 -20.18 1.81
C ASN A 23 -9.57 -19.45 2.90
N GLU A 24 -9.29 -18.18 3.13
CA GLU A 24 -9.88 -17.40 4.22
C GLU A 24 -11.14 -16.62 3.79
N SER A 25 -11.25 -16.30 2.50
CA SER A 25 -12.28 -15.42 1.94
C SER A 25 -13.05 -16.08 0.78
N PRO A 26 -14.33 -16.43 1.00
CA PRO A 26 -15.24 -16.84 -0.08
C PRO A 26 -15.32 -15.81 -1.22
N ALA A 27 -15.32 -14.51 -0.90
CA ALA A 27 -15.31 -13.45 -1.92
C ALA A 27 -14.04 -13.48 -2.78
N ALA A 28 -12.86 -13.64 -2.16
CA ALA A 28 -11.59 -13.76 -2.87
C ALA A 28 -11.55 -15.00 -3.79
N LEU A 29 -12.00 -16.16 -3.28
CA LEU A 29 -12.10 -17.36 -4.09
C LEU A 29 -13.06 -17.19 -5.28
N ALA A 30 -14.21 -16.56 -5.07
CA ALA A 30 -15.16 -16.26 -6.13
C ALA A 30 -14.58 -15.31 -7.19
N SER A 31 -13.76 -14.34 -6.77
CA SER A 31 -13.03 -13.43 -7.65
C SER A 31 -12.02 -14.18 -8.54
N LEU A 32 -11.20 -15.07 -7.97
CA LEU A 32 -10.26 -15.90 -8.74
C LEU A 32 -10.98 -16.79 -9.76
N LEU A 33 -12.08 -17.43 -9.36
CA LEU A 33 -12.89 -18.26 -10.26
C LEU A 33 -13.55 -17.43 -11.38
N ARG A 34 -13.92 -16.18 -11.09
CA ARG A 34 -14.43 -15.24 -12.11
C ARG A 34 -13.32 -14.85 -13.08
N ALA A 35 -12.13 -14.55 -12.59
CA ALA A 35 -10.97 -14.25 -13.41
C ALA A 35 -10.59 -15.42 -14.32
N GLU A 36 -10.65 -16.65 -13.82
CA GLU A 36 -10.46 -17.87 -14.63
C GLU A 36 -11.46 -17.95 -15.79
N ARG A 37 -12.75 -17.71 -15.54
CA ARG A 37 -13.78 -17.71 -16.61
C ARG A 37 -13.57 -16.61 -17.64
N ILE A 38 -13.16 -15.40 -17.21
CA ILE A 38 -12.99 -14.24 -18.11
C ILE A 38 -11.73 -14.40 -18.97
N THR A 39 -10.63 -14.86 -18.36
CA THR A 39 -9.33 -14.95 -19.03
C THR A 39 -9.17 -16.24 -19.83
N GLY A 40 -9.89 -17.31 -19.48
CA GLY A 40 -9.70 -18.64 -20.04
C GLY A 40 -8.41 -19.34 -19.57
N LEU A 41 -7.63 -18.71 -18.69
CA LEU A 41 -6.44 -19.28 -18.07
C LEU A 41 -6.82 -20.01 -16.78
N PRO A 42 -6.07 -21.04 -16.35
CA PRO A 42 -6.31 -21.74 -15.09
C PRO A 42 -5.86 -20.90 -13.88
N ILE A 43 -6.42 -19.68 -13.73
CA ILE A 43 -6.03 -18.65 -12.78
C ILE A 43 -6.00 -19.17 -11.35
N LEU A 44 -6.99 -19.95 -10.93
CA LEU A 44 -7.02 -20.45 -9.55
C LEU A 44 -5.77 -21.30 -9.28
N ARG A 45 -5.52 -22.31 -10.12
CA ARG A 45 -4.34 -23.18 -10.02
C ARG A 45 -3.04 -22.39 -10.15
N LEU A 46 -2.99 -21.41 -11.06
CA LEU A 46 -1.82 -20.56 -11.25
C LEU A 46 -1.47 -19.76 -9.98
N CYS A 47 -2.47 -19.20 -9.31
CA CYS A 47 -2.23 -18.33 -8.16
C CYS A 47 -2.08 -19.10 -6.82
N THR A 48 -2.46 -20.38 -6.76
CA THR A 48 -2.41 -21.18 -5.52
C THR A 48 -1.37 -22.30 -5.52
N GLU A 49 -1.04 -22.84 -6.70
CA GLU A 49 -0.28 -24.10 -6.81
C GLU A 49 0.87 -24.04 -7.82
N ALA A 50 0.90 -23.07 -8.76
CA ALA A 50 1.91 -23.08 -9.80
C ALA A 50 3.34 -22.90 -9.25
N PRO A 51 4.31 -23.63 -9.81
CA PRO A 51 5.71 -23.39 -9.52
C PRO A 51 6.16 -22.05 -10.13
N ASP A 52 7.23 -21.49 -9.56
CA ASP A 52 7.74 -20.17 -9.92
C ASP A 52 7.99 -20.00 -11.43
N GLY A 53 8.50 -21.05 -12.09
CA GLY A 53 8.83 -21.01 -13.52
C GLY A 53 7.65 -20.71 -14.44
N GLU A 54 6.44 -21.15 -14.09
CA GLU A 54 5.23 -20.94 -14.91
C GLU A 54 4.74 -19.49 -14.82
N LEU A 55 4.93 -18.86 -13.66
CA LEU A 55 4.59 -17.46 -13.39
C LEU A 55 5.60 -16.45 -13.97
N ARG A 56 6.67 -16.91 -14.64
CA ARG A 56 7.65 -16.02 -15.29
C ARG A 56 7.24 -15.54 -16.67
N ARG A 57 6.35 -16.28 -17.33
CA ARG A 57 5.85 -15.93 -18.66
C ARG A 57 4.97 -14.69 -18.57
N THR A 58 5.32 -13.61 -19.26
CA THR A 58 4.61 -12.32 -19.17
C THR A 58 3.10 -12.43 -19.46
N ASP A 59 2.72 -13.25 -20.43
CA ASP A 59 1.33 -13.54 -20.80
C ASP A 59 0.55 -14.35 -19.73
N VAL A 60 1.25 -14.95 -18.77
CA VAL A 60 0.67 -15.69 -17.62
C VAL A 60 0.75 -14.85 -16.35
N ALA A 61 1.90 -14.24 -16.10
CA ALA A 61 2.21 -13.46 -14.91
C ALA A 61 1.23 -12.29 -14.75
N GLN A 62 1.00 -11.53 -15.81
CA GLN A 62 0.18 -10.34 -15.72
C GLN A 62 -1.28 -10.63 -15.32
N PRO A 63 -2.02 -11.54 -16.01
CA PRO A 63 -3.38 -11.87 -15.59
C PRO A 63 -3.43 -12.55 -14.21
N ALA A 64 -2.42 -13.34 -13.83
CA ALA A 64 -2.37 -13.97 -12.51
C ALA A 64 -2.16 -12.95 -11.38
N ILE A 65 -1.31 -11.93 -11.59
CA ILE A 65 -1.10 -10.84 -10.63
C ILE A 65 -2.39 -10.04 -10.47
N LEU A 66 -2.98 -9.56 -11.58
CA LEU A 66 -4.23 -8.80 -11.52
C LEU A 66 -5.34 -9.59 -10.81
N ALA A 67 -5.48 -10.88 -11.13
CA ALA A 67 -6.47 -11.73 -10.46
C ALA A 67 -6.21 -11.83 -8.94
N THR A 68 -4.95 -11.87 -8.51
CA THR A 68 -4.59 -11.88 -7.09
C THR A 68 -4.89 -10.53 -6.43
N GLU A 69 -4.58 -9.41 -7.08
CA GLU A 69 -4.91 -8.06 -6.58
C GLU A 69 -6.43 -7.89 -6.39
N LEU A 70 -7.23 -8.33 -7.37
CA LEU A 70 -8.69 -8.32 -7.31
C LEU A 70 -9.23 -9.23 -6.20
N ALA A 71 -8.62 -10.41 -6.00
CA ALA A 71 -8.99 -11.32 -4.92
C ALA A 71 -8.69 -10.74 -3.54
N VAL A 72 -7.54 -10.07 -3.38
CA VAL A 72 -7.20 -9.34 -2.14
C VAL A 72 -8.19 -8.20 -1.90
N LEU A 73 -8.50 -7.40 -2.93
CA LEU A 73 -9.49 -6.33 -2.83
C LEU A 73 -10.88 -6.85 -2.43
N ALA A 74 -11.31 -7.99 -3.00
CA ALA A 74 -12.55 -8.65 -2.63
C ALA A 74 -12.53 -9.14 -1.16
N GLY A 75 -11.41 -9.70 -0.69
CA GLY A 75 -11.25 -10.11 0.71
C GLY A 75 -11.24 -8.95 1.70
N VAL A 76 -10.66 -7.80 1.31
CA VAL A 76 -10.75 -6.55 2.08
C VAL A 76 -12.20 -6.07 2.17
N ARG A 77 -12.92 -6.05 1.05
CA ARG A 77 -14.35 -5.68 1.02
C ARG A 77 -15.19 -6.59 1.91
N GLU A 78 -15.00 -7.91 1.80
CA GLU A 78 -15.70 -8.90 2.62
C GLU A 78 -15.41 -8.71 4.12
N THR A 79 -14.15 -8.49 4.48
CA THR A 79 -13.73 -8.30 5.89
C THR A 79 -14.45 -7.13 6.56
N PHE A 80 -14.73 -6.08 5.80
CA PHE A 80 -15.38 -4.86 6.30
C PHE A 80 -16.86 -4.75 5.94
N GLY A 81 -17.45 -5.75 5.28
CA GLY A 81 -18.84 -5.72 4.82
C GLY A 81 -19.11 -4.58 3.84
N LEU A 82 -18.19 -4.36 2.90
CA LEU A 82 -18.25 -3.26 1.93
C LEU A 82 -18.81 -3.72 0.60
N GLU A 83 -19.78 -2.98 0.07
CA GLU A 83 -20.25 -3.09 -1.31
C GLU A 83 -19.33 -2.31 -2.26
N GLU A 84 -19.30 -2.71 -3.54
CA GLU A 84 -18.33 -2.18 -4.52
C GLU A 84 -18.41 -0.66 -4.71
N ASP A 85 -19.62 -0.09 -4.72
CA ASP A 85 -19.89 1.29 -5.13
C ASP A 85 -19.31 2.35 -4.19
N ASP A 86 -19.18 2.05 -2.88
CA ASP A 86 -18.71 3.00 -1.86
C ASP A 86 -17.55 2.46 -1.00
N SER A 87 -16.96 1.30 -1.35
CA SER A 87 -16.01 0.61 -0.47
C SER A 87 -14.81 1.44 -0.06
N LEU A 88 -14.24 2.22 -0.98
CA LEU A 88 -12.99 2.95 -0.75
C LEU A 88 -13.20 4.22 0.09
N ALA A 89 -14.28 4.95 -0.15
CA ALA A 89 -14.63 6.14 0.61
C ALA A 89 -14.85 5.81 2.10
N ARG A 90 -15.50 4.67 2.39
CA ARG A 90 -15.73 4.19 3.77
C ARG A 90 -14.44 3.87 4.52
N LEU A 91 -13.40 3.47 3.80
CA LEU A 91 -12.05 3.26 4.37
C LEU A 91 -11.20 4.55 4.38
N ASN A 92 -11.79 5.69 4.00
CA ASN A 92 -11.11 6.97 3.85
C ASN A 92 -9.89 6.90 2.91
N VAL A 93 -10.03 6.14 1.82
CA VAL A 93 -9.05 6.09 0.74
C VAL A 93 -9.19 7.36 -0.11
N LEU A 94 -8.12 8.14 -0.20
CA LEU A 94 -8.09 9.40 -0.93
C LEU A 94 -7.77 9.19 -2.42
N ALA A 95 -6.89 8.24 -2.69
CA ALA A 95 -6.42 7.93 -4.02
C ALA A 95 -5.89 6.50 -4.10
N VAL A 96 -5.77 5.99 -5.32
CA VAL A 96 -5.21 4.69 -5.63
C VAL A 96 -4.09 4.83 -6.65
N ALA A 97 -3.10 3.96 -6.60
CA ALA A 97 -2.01 3.92 -7.58
C ALA A 97 -1.63 2.48 -7.87
N GLY A 98 -1.14 2.18 -9.06
CA GLY A 98 -0.64 0.85 -9.36
C GLY A 98 0.65 0.92 -10.12
N HIS A 99 1.59 0.02 -9.84
CA HIS A 99 2.87 0.00 -10.52
C HIS A 99 2.76 -0.77 -11.83
N SER A 100 2.90 -0.07 -12.97
CA SER A 100 2.76 -0.65 -14.31
C SER A 100 1.44 -1.41 -14.46
N LEU A 101 1.49 -2.74 -14.48
CA LEU A 101 0.33 -3.62 -14.49
C LEU A 101 -0.68 -3.32 -13.37
N GLY A 102 -0.23 -2.99 -12.16
CA GLY A 102 -1.14 -2.76 -11.04
C GLY A 102 -2.10 -1.58 -11.28
N GLU A 103 -1.80 -0.69 -12.24
CA GLU A 103 -2.67 0.45 -12.59
C GLU A 103 -4.05 -0.01 -13.09
N PHE A 104 -4.15 -1.21 -13.66
CA PHE A 104 -5.44 -1.80 -14.03
C PHE A 104 -6.28 -2.15 -12.79
N CYS A 105 -5.67 -2.72 -11.75
CA CYS A 105 -6.39 -2.95 -10.49
C CYS A 105 -6.72 -1.62 -9.79
N ALA A 106 -5.85 -0.62 -9.86
CA ALA A 106 -6.14 0.72 -9.37
C ALA A 106 -7.37 1.32 -10.07
N CYS A 107 -7.47 1.20 -11.40
CA CYS A 107 -8.63 1.65 -12.15
C CYS A 107 -9.91 0.88 -11.80
N VAL A 108 -9.83 -0.42 -11.51
CA VAL A 108 -10.99 -1.20 -11.03
C VAL A 108 -11.41 -0.77 -9.63
N ALA A 109 -10.44 -0.58 -8.72
CA ALA A 109 -10.70 -0.12 -7.36
C ALA A 109 -11.36 1.27 -7.35
N ALA A 110 -10.92 2.17 -8.25
CA ALA A 110 -11.53 3.48 -8.48
C ALA A 110 -12.81 3.45 -9.33
N GLN A 111 -13.26 2.28 -9.79
CA GLN A 111 -14.44 2.08 -10.66
C GLN A 111 -14.37 2.76 -12.04
N SER A 112 -13.18 3.17 -12.48
CA SER A 112 -12.96 3.63 -13.85
C SER A 112 -13.01 2.50 -14.88
N LEU A 113 -12.67 1.28 -14.48
CA LEU A 113 -12.80 0.06 -15.28
C LEU A 113 -13.63 -0.99 -14.54
N THR A 114 -14.30 -1.85 -15.29
CA THR A 114 -14.87 -3.09 -14.74
C THR A 114 -13.77 -4.15 -14.60
N GLU A 115 -13.96 -5.11 -13.68
CA GLU A 115 -13.07 -6.27 -13.55
C GLU A 115 -12.88 -7.00 -14.88
N GLU A 116 -13.97 -7.18 -15.63
CA GLU A 116 -13.97 -7.86 -16.92
C GLU A 116 -13.11 -7.15 -17.96
N THR A 117 -13.27 -5.83 -18.10
CA THR A 117 -12.45 -5.04 -19.02
C THR A 117 -10.98 -5.08 -18.61
N ALA A 118 -10.68 -4.90 -17.32
CA ALA A 118 -9.30 -4.91 -16.82
C ALA A 118 -8.61 -6.26 -17.05
N LEU A 119 -9.29 -7.38 -16.78
CA LEU A 119 -8.74 -8.73 -17.03
C LEU A 119 -8.50 -8.98 -18.52
N ARG A 120 -9.45 -8.60 -19.39
CA ARG A 120 -9.27 -8.71 -20.84
C ARG A 120 -8.12 -7.86 -21.35
N PHE A 121 -8.03 -6.62 -20.88
CA PHE A 121 -6.92 -5.71 -21.18
C PHE A 121 -5.58 -6.30 -20.77
N VAL A 122 -5.49 -6.84 -19.56
CA VAL A 122 -4.26 -7.41 -19.04
C VAL A 122 -3.85 -8.68 -19.78
N CYS A 123 -4.79 -9.55 -20.16
CA CYS A 123 -4.48 -10.70 -21.02
C CYS A 123 -3.86 -10.25 -22.34
N GLU A 124 -4.47 -9.28 -23.01
CA GLU A 124 -4.04 -8.82 -24.31
C GLU A 124 -2.73 -8.02 -24.24
N ARG A 125 -2.59 -7.17 -23.22
CA ARG A 125 -1.33 -6.48 -22.88
C ARG A 125 -0.21 -7.48 -22.65
N GLY A 126 -0.45 -8.49 -21.81
CA GLY A 126 0.52 -9.55 -21.51
C GLY A 126 0.96 -10.30 -22.76
N ARG A 127 0.01 -10.65 -23.65
CA ARG A 127 0.28 -11.29 -24.95
C ARG A 127 1.13 -10.39 -25.86
N LEU A 128 0.71 -9.15 -26.09
CA LEU A 128 1.42 -8.19 -26.94
C LEU A 128 2.83 -7.91 -26.44
N MET A 129 3.01 -7.75 -25.12
CA MET A 129 4.34 -7.57 -24.50
C MET A 129 5.21 -8.82 -24.59
N ALA A 130 4.62 -10.01 -24.47
CA ALA A 130 5.34 -11.28 -24.60
C ALA A 130 5.79 -11.55 -26.05
N GLU A 131 5.06 -11.04 -27.04
CA GLU A 131 5.37 -11.17 -28.48
C GLU A 131 6.44 -10.20 -28.96
N ALA A 132 6.49 -8.98 -28.43
CA ALA A 132 7.44 -7.96 -28.86
C ALA A 132 8.90 -8.42 -28.72
N ARG A 133 9.23 -9.24 -27.72
CA ARG A 133 10.52 -9.94 -27.39
C ARG A 133 11.84 -9.19 -27.54
N ALA A 134 11.84 -7.96 -28.01
CA ALA A 134 13.03 -7.18 -28.30
C ALA A 134 13.49 -6.44 -27.05
N GLY A 135 14.81 -6.36 -26.91
CA GLY A 135 15.45 -5.63 -25.82
C GLY A 135 15.56 -6.40 -24.51
N ALA A 136 16.07 -5.72 -23.50
CA ALA A 136 16.20 -6.21 -22.14
C ALA A 136 15.96 -5.07 -21.14
N MET A 137 15.89 -5.41 -19.85
CA MET A 137 15.80 -4.44 -18.76
C MET A 137 16.87 -4.76 -17.70
N ALA A 138 17.34 -3.75 -17.00
CA ALA A 138 18.25 -3.90 -15.88
C ALA A 138 17.92 -2.93 -14.74
N ALA A 139 17.96 -3.42 -13.50
CA ALA A 139 17.86 -2.59 -12.32
C ALA A 139 19.22 -1.98 -11.98
N VAL A 140 19.28 -0.65 -11.91
CA VAL A 140 20.39 0.14 -11.42
C VAL A 140 20.17 0.41 -9.93
N LEU A 141 20.98 -0.21 -9.08
CA LEU A 141 20.89 -0.12 -7.62
C LEU A 141 21.95 0.83 -7.09
N GLY A 142 21.54 1.80 -6.27
CA GLY A 142 22.37 2.87 -5.72
C GLY A 142 22.73 3.97 -6.72
N GLY A 143 22.11 4.00 -7.91
CA GLY A 143 22.34 5.05 -8.90
C GLY A 143 21.50 6.30 -8.64
N GLU A 144 22.07 7.47 -8.91
CA GLU A 144 21.38 8.77 -8.86
C GLU A 144 20.59 9.02 -10.16
N ALA A 145 19.35 9.49 -10.03
CA ALA A 145 18.41 9.61 -11.15
C ALA A 145 18.96 10.43 -12.32
N ASP A 146 19.54 11.59 -12.03
CA ASP A 146 20.09 12.49 -13.04
C ASP A 146 21.29 11.87 -13.77
N ALA A 147 22.15 11.14 -13.05
CA ALA A 147 23.29 10.46 -13.64
C ALA A 147 22.85 9.30 -14.55
N VAL A 148 21.86 8.51 -14.11
CA VAL A 148 21.29 7.44 -14.94
C VAL A 148 20.65 8.03 -16.20
N ALA A 149 19.86 9.09 -16.06
CA ALA A 149 19.20 9.75 -17.17
C ALA A 149 20.20 10.31 -18.19
N ALA A 150 21.27 10.97 -17.72
CA ALA A 150 22.33 11.48 -18.57
C ALA A 150 23.02 10.37 -19.37
N ILE A 151 23.32 9.22 -18.75
CA ILE A 151 23.92 8.08 -19.45
C ILE A 151 22.95 7.49 -20.48
N CYS A 152 21.69 7.28 -20.12
CA CYS A 152 20.66 6.79 -21.04
C CYS A 152 20.52 7.68 -22.29
N ALA A 153 20.55 9.00 -22.11
CA ALA A 153 20.45 9.96 -23.22
C ALA A 153 21.60 9.86 -24.24
N THR A 154 22.76 9.29 -23.86
CA THR A 154 23.89 9.08 -24.77
C THR A 154 23.82 7.78 -25.58
N LEU A 155 22.87 6.89 -25.27
CA LEU A 155 22.80 5.55 -25.83
C LEU A 155 21.46 5.33 -26.55
N ALA A 156 21.53 5.13 -27.86
CA ALA A 156 20.35 5.03 -28.70
C ALA A 156 19.39 3.92 -28.24
N GLY A 157 18.13 4.30 -27.99
CA GLY A 157 17.06 3.38 -27.59
C GLY A 157 17.10 2.93 -26.12
N LEU A 158 18.05 3.42 -25.31
CA LEU A 158 18.08 3.16 -23.87
C LEU A 158 17.32 4.25 -23.13
N VAL A 159 16.37 3.85 -22.28
CA VAL A 159 15.56 4.78 -21.48
C VAL A 159 15.48 4.31 -20.03
N ILE A 160 15.12 5.22 -19.14
CA ILE A 160 14.61 4.85 -17.82
C ILE A 160 13.19 4.33 -18.01
N ALA A 161 12.96 3.06 -17.66
CA ALA A 161 11.64 2.44 -17.66
C ALA A 161 10.90 2.66 -16.34
N ASN A 162 11.61 2.65 -15.22
CA ASN A 162 11.00 2.84 -13.91
C ASN A 162 11.93 3.67 -13.01
N ASP A 163 11.40 4.76 -12.44
CA ASP A 163 11.98 5.43 -11.28
C ASP A 163 11.21 4.97 -10.03
N ASN A 164 11.71 3.91 -9.39
CA ASN A 164 10.97 3.18 -8.36
C ASN A 164 11.13 3.78 -6.97
N ALA A 165 12.35 4.13 -6.60
CA ALA A 165 12.69 4.71 -5.31
C ALA A 165 14.08 5.34 -5.39
N PRO A 166 14.48 6.19 -4.43
CA PRO A 166 15.85 6.66 -4.33
C PRO A 166 16.85 5.49 -4.38
N GLY A 167 17.77 5.54 -5.35
CA GLY A 167 18.75 4.48 -5.58
C GLY A 167 18.18 3.17 -6.15
N GLN A 168 16.96 3.16 -6.71
CA GLN A 168 16.41 2.01 -7.42
C GLN A 168 15.71 2.47 -8.70
N ILE A 169 16.44 2.36 -9.80
CA ILE A 169 15.98 2.73 -11.15
C ILE A 169 16.03 1.50 -12.04
N VAL A 170 15.15 1.40 -13.03
CA VAL A 170 15.20 0.37 -14.06
C VAL A 170 15.42 1.03 -15.41
N ILE A 171 16.43 0.57 -16.14
CA ILE A 171 16.69 0.96 -17.53
C ILE A 171 16.18 -0.12 -18.48
N SER A 172 15.76 0.29 -19.67
CA SER A 172 15.14 -0.57 -20.68
C SER A 172 15.57 -0.15 -22.08
N GLY A 173 15.93 -1.12 -22.92
CA GLY A 173 16.41 -0.84 -24.26
C GLY A 173 17.15 -2.02 -24.91
N PRO A 174 17.91 -1.77 -25.99
CA PRO A 174 18.72 -2.81 -26.65
C PRO A 174 19.73 -3.44 -25.68
N PRO A 175 20.00 -4.76 -25.76
CA PRO A 175 20.94 -5.43 -24.85
C PRO A 175 22.37 -4.86 -24.96
N ALA A 176 22.77 -4.46 -26.17
CA ALA A 176 24.06 -3.82 -26.40
C ALA A 176 24.18 -2.46 -25.67
N ALA A 177 23.12 -1.65 -25.68
CA ALA A 177 23.09 -0.36 -24.99
C ALA A 177 23.13 -0.55 -23.46
N ILE A 178 22.44 -1.57 -22.92
CA ILE A 178 22.52 -1.90 -21.49
C ILE A 178 23.94 -2.37 -21.10
N SER A 179 24.56 -3.21 -21.94
CA SER A 179 25.94 -3.68 -21.74
C SER A 179 26.93 -2.50 -21.70
N GLU A 180 26.77 -1.53 -22.61
CA GLU A 180 27.59 -0.32 -22.68
C GLU A 180 27.33 0.66 -21.52
N ALA A 181 26.07 0.80 -21.10
CA ALA A 181 25.69 1.65 -19.97
C ALA A 181 26.22 1.12 -18.64
N THR A 182 26.27 -0.22 -18.47
CA THR A 182 26.61 -0.86 -17.20
C THR A 182 27.90 -0.36 -16.55
N PRO A 183 29.08 -0.37 -17.22
CA PRO A 183 30.31 0.15 -16.63
C PRO A 183 30.23 1.65 -16.32
N ARG A 184 29.61 2.46 -17.20
CA ARG A 184 29.45 3.90 -16.98
C ARG A 184 28.59 4.22 -15.77
N LEU A 185 27.54 3.43 -15.55
CA LEU A 185 26.66 3.57 -14.39
C LEU A 185 27.40 3.23 -13.09
N LEU A 186 28.24 2.19 -13.10
CA LEU A 186 29.07 1.84 -11.95
C LEU A 186 30.10 2.95 -11.64
N GLU A 187 30.76 3.50 -12.68
CA GLU A 187 31.68 4.64 -12.53
C GLU A 187 30.97 5.90 -12.03
N ALA A 188 29.71 6.11 -12.42
CA ALA A 188 28.86 7.21 -11.96
C ALA A 188 28.25 6.98 -10.56
N GLY A 189 28.65 5.95 -9.84
CA GLY A 189 28.28 5.72 -8.44
C GLY A 189 27.18 4.68 -8.21
N ALA A 190 26.64 4.05 -9.25
CA ALA A 190 25.74 2.91 -9.05
C ALA A 190 26.49 1.76 -8.36
N ARG A 191 25.88 1.17 -7.34
CA ARG A 191 26.47 0.04 -6.61
C ARG A 191 26.44 -1.25 -7.45
N ARG A 192 25.33 -1.50 -8.14
CA ARG A 192 25.12 -2.71 -8.97
C ARG A 192 24.18 -2.40 -10.13
N VAL A 193 24.41 -3.06 -11.26
CA VAL A 193 23.45 -3.15 -12.38
C VAL A 193 23.07 -4.61 -12.54
N VAL A 194 21.79 -4.94 -12.41
CA VAL A 194 21.29 -6.32 -12.36
C VAL A 194 20.28 -6.54 -13.49
N PRO A 195 20.56 -7.46 -14.43
CA PRO A 195 19.59 -7.82 -15.46
C PRO A 195 18.28 -8.32 -14.84
N LEU A 196 17.15 -7.89 -15.39
CA LEU A 196 15.83 -8.37 -14.98
C LEU A 196 15.42 -9.57 -15.83
N ASN A 197 14.80 -10.56 -15.18
CA ASN A 197 14.28 -11.75 -15.86
C ASN A 197 12.89 -11.46 -16.46
N VAL A 198 12.86 -10.65 -17.51
CA VAL A 198 11.66 -10.26 -18.26
C VAL A 198 11.83 -10.58 -19.74
N SER A 199 10.71 -10.73 -20.45
CA SER A 199 10.71 -11.17 -21.86
C SER A 199 11.01 -10.07 -22.87
N GLY A 200 11.19 -8.80 -22.46
CA GLY A 200 11.50 -7.70 -23.38
C GLY A 200 11.79 -6.38 -22.67
N ALA A 201 12.08 -5.34 -23.46
CA ALA A 201 12.33 -3.98 -22.99
C ALA A 201 11.02 -3.20 -22.76
N PHE A 202 10.31 -3.52 -21.66
CA PHE A 202 9.06 -2.83 -21.31
C PHE A 202 9.30 -1.35 -20.97
N HIS A 203 8.28 -0.51 -21.13
CA HIS A 203 8.35 0.94 -20.88
C HIS A 203 9.47 1.61 -21.69
N SER A 204 9.57 1.23 -22.97
CA SER A 204 10.57 1.77 -23.90
C SER A 204 9.99 1.91 -25.31
N PRO A 205 10.67 2.66 -26.20
CA PRO A 205 10.27 2.77 -27.61
C PRO A 205 10.17 1.42 -28.34
N LEU A 206 10.85 0.37 -27.85
CA LEU A 206 10.76 -0.97 -28.44
C LEU A 206 9.36 -1.60 -28.28
N MET A 207 8.51 -1.05 -27.43
CA MET A 207 7.12 -1.49 -27.25
C MET A 207 6.11 -0.75 -28.15
N VAL A 208 6.54 0.15 -29.05
CA VAL A 208 5.62 1.02 -29.81
C VAL A 208 4.55 0.25 -30.63
N ALA A 209 4.91 -0.90 -31.20
CA ALA A 209 3.95 -1.73 -31.95
C ALA A 209 2.90 -2.35 -31.03
N ALA A 210 3.32 -2.89 -29.88
CA ALA A 210 2.44 -3.43 -28.86
C ALA A 210 1.53 -2.35 -28.25
N GLN A 211 2.10 -1.18 -27.94
CA GLN A 211 1.37 0.00 -27.47
C GLN A 211 0.30 0.42 -28.47
N SER A 212 0.63 0.52 -29.75
CA SER A 212 -0.32 0.97 -30.78
C SER A 212 -1.51 0.02 -30.92
N ALA A 213 -1.26 -1.29 -30.87
CA ALA A 213 -2.33 -2.29 -30.86
C ALA A 213 -3.19 -2.18 -29.60
N PHE A 214 -2.56 -2.05 -28.42
CA PHE A 214 -3.27 -1.94 -27.15
C PHE A 214 -4.08 -0.63 -27.03
N ALA A 215 -3.55 0.49 -27.51
CA ALA A 215 -4.20 1.79 -27.48
C ALA A 215 -5.53 1.82 -28.25
N THR A 216 -5.66 1.03 -29.33
CA THR A 216 -6.93 0.85 -30.05
C THR A 216 -8.00 0.24 -29.13
N LEU A 217 -7.65 -0.78 -28.36
CA LEU A 217 -8.57 -1.42 -27.40
C LEU A 217 -8.96 -0.46 -26.27
N VAL A 218 -7.99 0.30 -25.76
CA VAL A 218 -8.22 1.34 -24.75
C VAL A 218 -9.12 2.44 -25.29
N ALA A 219 -9.01 2.81 -26.57
CA ALA A 219 -9.86 3.83 -27.19
C ALA A 219 -11.33 3.40 -27.31
N GLU A 220 -11.58 2.11 -27.56
CA GLU A 220 -12.93 1.56 -27.75
C GLU A 220 -13.65 1.20 -26.43
N ALA A 221 -12.91 1.05 -25.33
CA ALA A 221 -13.51 0.65 -24.06
C ALA A 221 -14.33 1.75 -23.38
N GLU A 222 -15.36 1.32 -22.65
CA GLU A 222 -16.02 2.16 -21.67
C GLU A 222 -15.06 2.40 -20.49
N ILE A 223 -14.67 3.66 -20.29
CA ILE A 223 -13.87 4.13 -19.16
C ILE A 223 -14.69 5.19 -18.46
N ARG A 224 -14.87 5.03 -17.15
CA ARG A 224 -15.67 5.94 -16.33
C ARG A 224 -14.79 6.91 -15.56
N GLU A 225 -15.41 8.00 -15.14
CA GLU A 225 -14.78 8.92 -14.20
C GLU A 225 -14.47 8.17 -12.89
N PRO A 226 -13.23 8.25 -12.39
CA PRO A 226 -12.85 7.55 -11.16
C PRO A 226 -13.59 8.12 -9.94
N ARG A 227 -14.05 7.24 -9.05
CA ARG A 227 -14.68 7.64 -7.76
C ARG A 227 -13.67 8.22 -6.76
N VAL A 228 -12.42 7.80 -6.85
CA VAL A 228 -11.26 8.30 -6.09
C VAL A 228 -10.11 8.46 -7.07
N ALA A 229 -9.27 9.47 -6.90
CA ALA A 229 -8.23 9.77 -7.88
C ALA A 229 -7.32 8.55 -8.13
N VAL A 230 -6.99 8.30 -9.41
CA VAL A 230 -5.96 7.33 -9.79
C VAL A 230 -4.66 8.10 -10.01
N VAL A 231 -3.57 7.76 -9.33
CA VAL A 231 -2.28 8.39 -9.58
C VAL A 231 -1.62 7.71 -10.77
N GLY A 232 -1.47 8.45 -11.87
CA GLY A 232 -0.93 7.94 -13.13
C GLY A 232 0.56 7.61 -13.07
N ASN A 233 1.00 6.62 -13.84
CA ASN A 233 2.39 6.18 -13.94
C ASN A 233 3.25 7.17 -14.74
N THR A 234 2.72 7.72 -15.82
CA THR A 234 3.48 8.54 -16.78
C THR A 234 3.85 9.92 -16.25
N ASN A 235 3.00 10.49 -15.38
CA ASN A 235 3.13 11.87 -14.93
C ASN A 235 3.04 12.02 -13.40
N ALA A 236 2.76 10.94 -12.67
CA ALA A 236 2.58 10.93 -11.20
C ALA A 236 1.44 11.83 -10.68
N ARG A 237 0.51 12.26 -11.54
CA ARG A 237 -0.59 13.15 -11.15
C ARG A 237 -1.88 12.39 -10.88
N ALA A 238 -2.76 13.06 -10.13
CA ALA A 238 -4.15 12.67 -9.97
C ALA A 238 -4.87 12.66 -11.32
N LEU A 239 -5.35 11.50 -11.73
CA LEU A 239 -6.29 11.35 -12.84
C LEU A 239 -7.69 11.32 -12.22
N THR A 240 -8.51 12.27 -12.63
CA THR A 240 -9.84 12.52 -12.05
C THR A 240 -10.95 12.46 -13.09
N SER A 241 -10.61 12.29 -14.37
CA SER A 241 -11.57 12.15 -15.47
C SER A 241 -11.34 10.88 -16.28
N ALA A 242 -12.40 10.38 -16.93
CA ALA A 242 -12.31 9.25 -17.86
C ALA A 242 -11.32 9.49 -19.01
N ALA A 243 -11.20 10.74 -19.47
CA ALA A 243 -10.28 11.12 -20.55
C ALA A 243 -8.81 11.01 -20.12
N GLU A 244 -8.49 11.44 -18.90
CA GLU A 244 -7.14 11.32 -18.33
C GLU A 244 -6.75 9.85 -18.14
N VAL A 245 -7.64 9.02 -17.58
CA VAL A 245 -7.40 7.57 -17.42
C VAL A 245 -7.19 6.90 -18.78
N ARG A 246 -8.00 7.24 -19.79
CA ARG A 246 -7.84 6.72 -21.16
C ARG A 246 -6.50 7.08 -21.76
N ALA A 247 -6.07 8.34 -21.62
CA ALA A 247 -4.79 8.81 -22.14
C ALA A 247 -3.61 8.10 -21.46
N GLU A 248 -3.68 7.92 -20.13
CA GLU A 248 -2.67 7.20 -19.35
C GLU A 248 -2.50 5.76 -19.84
N LEU A 249 -3.58 4.96 -19.84
CA LEU A 249 -3.55 3.56 -20.23
C LEU A 249 -3.12 3.38 -21.70
N GLY A 250 -3.50 4.32 -22.57
CA GLY A 250 -3.12 4.32 -23.98
C GLY A 250 -1.63 4.53 -24.24
N MET A 251 -0.89 5.11 -23.28
CA MET A 251 0.56 5.44 -23.40
C MET A 251 1.46 4.64 -22.45
N GLN A 252 0.88 3.84 -21.56
CA GLN A 252 1.59 3.18 -20.45
C GLN A 252 2.76 2.26 -20.87
N MET A 253 2.66 1.53 -21.99
CA MET A 253 3.63 0.49 -22.38
C MET A 253 4.99 1.01 -22.85
N THR A 254 5.07 2.27 -23.28
CA THR A 254 6.29 2.95 -23.77
C THR A 254 6.73 4.08 -22.86
N ALA A 255 5.82 4.62 -22.04
CA ALA A 255 6.11 5.64 -21.06
C ALA A 255 6.77 5.06 -19.80
N PRO A 256 7.63 5.85 -19.12
CA PRO A 256 8.24 5.45 -17.86
C PRO A 256 7.21 5.37 -16.73
N VAL A 257 7.43 4.47 -15.79
CA VAL A 257 6.71 4.42 -14.51
C VAL A 257 7.44 5.29 -13.50
N ARG A 258 6.85 6.45 -13.17
CA ARG A 258 7.40 7.42 -12.22
C ARG A 258 6.97 7.11 -10.78
N TRP A 259 7.18 5.88 -10.34
CA TRP A 259 6.61 5.34 -9.09
C TRP A 259 7.04 6.10 -7.83
N ARG A 260 8.31 6.52 -7.74
CA ARG A 260 8.81 7.36 -6.64
C ARG A 260 7.96 8.62 -6.50
N GLU A 261 7.66 9.28 -7.61
CA GLU A 261 6.83 10.48 -7.63
C GLU A 261 5.35 10.16 -7.38
N SER A 262 4.86 9.01 -7.84
CA SER A 262 3.49 8.55 -7.53
C SER A 262 3.30 8.36 -6.02
N VAL A 263 4.27 7.79 -5.32
CA VAL A 263 4.26 7.64 -3.86
C VAL A 263 4.27 8.99 -3.15
N LEU A 264 5.12 9.93 -3.61
CA LEU A 264 5.15 11.29 -3.05
C LEU A 264 3.83 12.02 -3.27
N SER A 265 3.19 11.83 -4.42
CA SER A 265 1.91 12.45 -4.76
C SER A 265 0.77 11.94 -3.88
N LEU A 266 0.75 10.64 -3.55
CA LEU A 266 -0.20 10.09 -2.57
C LEU A 266 -0.05 10.76 -1.19
N VAL A 267 1.19 10.98 -0.74
CA VAL A 267 1.45 11.67 0.54
C VAL A 267 1.07 13.15 0.47
N GLU A 268 1.36 13.83 -0.63
CA GLU A 268 0.97 15.24 -0.86
C GLU A 268 -0.56 15.42 -0.85
N MET A 269 -1.30 14.42 -1.33
CA MET A 269 -2.76 14.37 -1.22
C MET A 269 -3.29 14.16 0.20
N GLY A 270 -2.41 13.88 1.17
CA GLY A 270 -2.76 13.66 2.57
C GLY A 270 -2.87 12.20 3.00
N ALA A 271 -2.35 11.26 2.20
CA ALA A 271 -2.24 9.87 2.64
C ALA A 271 -1.26 9.77 3.82
N THR A 272 -1.77 9.34 4.97
CA THR A 272 -1.02 9.04 6.18
C THR A 272 -0.69 7.54 6.30
N SER A 273 -1.24 6.73 5.40
CA SER A 273 -0.87 5.33 5.22
C SER A 273 -0.96 4.87 3.77
N LEU A 274 -0.10 3.92 3.40
CA LEU A 274 -0.16 3.21 2.12
C LEU A 274 -0.39 1.73 2.35
N ILE A 275 -1.27 1.14 1.54
CA ILE A 275 -1.71 -0.24 1.69
C ILE A 275 -1.50 -0.96 0.36
N GLU A 276 -0.54 -1.88 0.32
CA GLU A 276 -0.27 -2.73 -0.83
C GLU A 276 -1.26 -3.89 -0.85
N CYS A 277 -2.12 -3.91 -1.88
CA CYS A 277 -3.14 -4.93 -2.10
C CYS A 277 -2.72 -5.81 -3.27
N GLY A 278 -2.14 -6.97 -2.99
CA GLY A 278 -1.65 -7.87 -4.03
C GLY A 278 -0.61 -8.85 -3.53
N PRO A 279 0.10 -9.53 -4.43
CA PRO A 279 1.16 -10.46 -4.07
C PRO A 279 2.41 -9.74 -3.51
N GLY A 280 2.88 -10.16 -2.34
CA GLY A 280 4.15 -9.70 -1.76
C GLY A 280 4.17 -8.24 -1.29
N GLU A 281 5.33 -7.78 -0.80
CA GLU A 281 5.50 -6.45 -0.18
C GLU A 281 6.48 -5.55 -0.96
N VAL A 282 6.51 -5.68 -2.28
CA VAL A 282 7.50 -5.01 -3.14
C VAL A 282 7.32 -3.50 -3.04
N LEU A 283 6.09 -3.00 -3.19
CA LEU A 283 5.82 -1.57 -3.19
C LEU A 283 5.98 -0.96 -1.80
N ILE A 284 5.67 -1.68 -0.72
CA ILE A 284 5.98 -1.27 0.65
C ILE A 284 7.49 -1.13 0.84
N GLY A 285 8.28 -2.08 0.32
CA GLY A 285 9.74 -2.00 0.32
C GLY A 285 10.28 -0.76 -0.42
N LEU A 286 9.65 -0.35 -1.52
CA LEU A 286 9.98 0.87 -2.27
C LEU A 286 9.52 2.14 -1.55
N ALA A 287 8.31 2.13 -1.00
CA ALA A 287 7.75 3.26 -0.25
C ALA A 287 8.59 3.59 0.99
N ARG A 288 9.07 2.58 1.73
CA ARG A 288 10.00 2.76 2.88
C ARG A 288 11.27 3.55 2.53
N ARG A 289 11.71 3.53 1.27
CA ARG A 289 12.88 4.29 0.80
C ARG A 289 12.54 5.69 0.32
N THR A 290 11.27 5.97 0.07
CA THR A 290 10.79 7.20 -0.57
C THR A 290 10.18 8.15 0.44
N VAL A 291 9.44 7.61 1.41
CA VAL A 291 8.68 8.39 2.40
C VAL A 291 8.90 7.85 3.82
N SER A 292 8.82 8.75 4.79
CA SER A 292 8.91 8.47 6.22
C SER A 292 7.73 9.10 6.95
N GLY A 293 7.41 8.62 8.15
CA GLY A 293 6.34 9.22 8.96
C GLY A 293 4.92 8.83 8.54
N ILE A 294 4.76 7.77 7.72
CA ILE A 294 3.46 7.21 7.35
C ILE A 294 3.41 5.71 7.68
N ALA A 295 2.20 5.17 7.87
CA ALA A 295 2.01 3.75 8.08
C ALA A 295 2.04 2.99 6.73
N LEU A 296 2.58 1.77 6.73
CA LEU A 296 2.81 0.99 5.53
C LEU A 296 2.36 -0.45 5.78
N HIS A 297 1.34 -0.91 5.06
CA HIS A 297 0.74 -2.23 5.25
C HIS A 297 0.72 -3.01 3.93
N ALA A 298 0.96 -4.31 4.00
CA ALA A 298 0.73 -5.22 2.88
C ALA A 298 -0.41 -6.18 3.26
N ILE A 299 -1.33 -6.44 2.34
CA ILE A 299 -2.48 -7.32 2.57
C ILE A 299 -2.37 -8.54 1.66
N HIS A 300 -2.21 -9.71 2.27
CA HIS A 300 -2.20 -11.01 1.58
C HIS A 300 -3.24 -11.98 2.14
N THR A 301 -3.83 -11.64 3.28
CA THR A 301 -4.76 -12.47 4.04
C THR A 301 -5.90 -11.62 4.59
N ARG A 302 -6.98 -12.26 5.05
CA ARG A 302 -8.03 -11.56 5.79
C ARG A 302 -7.56 -11.09 7.16
N LYS A 303 -6.60 -11.79 7.75
CA LYS A 303 -5.97 -11.36 9.00
C LYS A 303 -5.28 -10.00 8.82
N ASP A 304 -4.56 -9.81 7.72
CA ASP A 304 -3.90 -8.53 7.41
C ASP A 304 -4.93 -7.40 7.23
N ALA A 305 -6.05 -7.69 6.56
CA ALA A 305 -7.16 -6.74 6.47
C ALA A 305 -7.74 -6.41 7.85
N GLY A 306 -7.85 -7.38 8.76
CA GLY A 306 -8.26 -7.14 10.15
C GLY A 306 -7.33 -6.17 10.91
N VAL A 307 -6.01 -6.26 10.69
CA VAL A 307 -5.03 -5.33 11.26
C VAL A 307 -5.27 -3.90 10.78
N LEU A 308 -5.60 -3.72 9.50
CA LEU A 308 -6.00 -2.41 8.96
C LEU A 308 -7.25 -1.86 9.66
N GLY A 309 -8.23 -2.73 9.97
CA GLY A 309 -9.41 -2.36 10.75
C GLY A 309 -9.06 -1.85 12.14
N THR A 310 -8.18 -2.57 12.85
CA THR A 310 -7.68 -2.17 14.16
C THR A 310 -6.96 -0.81 14.12
N ALA A 311 -6.11 -0.59 13.10
CA ALA A 311 -5.45 0.69 12.89
C ALA A 311 -6.46 1.82 12.67
N TYR A 312 -7.49 1.60 11.84
CA TYR A 312 -8.53 2.60 11.60
C TYR A 312 -9.36 2.92 12.84
N VAL A 313 -9.69 1.91 13.66
CA VAL A 313 -10.37 2.10 14.94
C VAL A 313 -9.53 2.96 15.90
N ARG A 314 -8.23 2.68 16.01
CA ARG A 314 -7.29 3.45 16.84
C ARG A 314 -7.14 4.89 16.39
N GLU A 315 -7.05 5.10 15.08
CA GLU A 315 -7.07 6.41 14.46
C GLU A 315 -8.34 7.20 14.84
N LEU A 316 -9.53 6.64 14.62
CA LEU A 316 -10.80 7.28 14.97
C LEU A 316 -10.87 7.63 16.46
N ALA A 317 -10.44 6.71 17.32
CA ALA A 317 -10.42 6.93 18.76
C ALA A 317 -9.43 8.03 19.15
N LEU A 318 -8.25 8.09 18.53
CA LEU A 318 -7.27 9.16 18.77
C LEU A 318 -7.82 10.53 18.37
N GLN A 319 -8.51 10.63 17.22
CA GLN A 319 -9.14 11.87 16.80
C GLN A 319 -10.26 12.29 17.75
N ALA A 320 -11.08 11.34 18.24
CA ALA A 320 -12.12 11.63 19.22
C ALA A 320 -11.55 12.18 20.53
N LEU A 321 -10.47 11.56 21.03
CA LEU A 321 -9.78 12.00 22.25
C LEU A 321 -9.11 13.37 22.06
N TYR A 322 -8.45 13.59 20.92
CA TYR A 322 -7.81 14.86 20.61
C TYR A 322 -8.80 16.02 20.60
N GLU A 323 -9.96 15.82 19.95
CA GLU A 323 -10.98 16.86 19.87
C GLU A 323 -11.67 17.08 21.21
N ALA A 324 -11.95 16.02 21.97
CA ALA A 324 -12.51 16.15 23.32
C ALA A 324 -11.61 17.02 24.22
N ASP A 325 -10.29 16.77 24.17
CA ASP A 325 -9.27 17.56 24.87
C ASP A 325 -9.11 19.00 24.32
N ALA A 326 -9.69 19.32 23.17
CA ALA A 326 -9.57 20.62 22.51
C ALA A 326 -10.84 21.49 22.59
N THR A 327 -12.00 20.89 22.78
CA THR A 327 -13.31 21.55 22.60
C THR A 327 -14.27 21.35 23.78
N ASP A 328 -13.85 20.64 24.83
CA ASP A 328 -14.69 20.21 25.97
C ASP A 328 -15.91 19.33 25.60
N HIS A 329 -16.03 18.92 24.33
CA HIS A 329 -17.02 17.93 23.92
C HIS A 329 -16.68 16.55 24.49
N PRO A 330 -17.65 15.80 25.06
CA PRO A 330 -17.39 14.45 25.54
C PRO A 330 -16.91 13.54 24.39
N ALA A 331 -15.81 12.81 24.59
CA ALA A 331 -15.27 11.90 23.57
C ALA A 331 -16.29 10.90 23.00
N PRO A 332 -17.24 10.34 23.80
CA PRO A 332 -18.32 9.51 23.26
C PRO A 332 -19.25 10.23 22.27
N VAL A 333 -19.46 11.54 22.44
CA VAL A 333 -20.25 12.34 21.48
C VAL A 333 -19.45 12.60 20.21
N VAL A 334 -18.15 12.90 20.35
CA VAL A 334 -17.27 13.13 19.21
C VAL A 334 -17.17 11.88 18.34
N ILE A 335 -16.99 10.69 18.93
CA ILE A 335 -16.85 9.45 18.15
C ILE A 335 -18.12 9.11 17.37
N GLU A 336 -19.32 9.33 17.92
CA GLU A 336 -20.57 9.15 17.16
C GLU A 336 -20.60 10.05 15.92
N ARG A 337 -20.24 11.32 16.09
CA ARG A 337 -20.20 12.26 14.97
C ARG A 337 -19.15 11.86 13.93
N LEU A 338 -17.98 11.36 14.36
CA LEU A 338 -16.92 10.93 13.44
C LEU A 338 -17.33 9.68 12.64
N VAL A 339 -17.94 8.67 13.28
CA VAL A 339 -18.35 7.45 12.56
C VAL A 339 -19.43 7.71 11.53
N GLU A 340 -20.31 8.69 11.80
CA GLU A 340 -21.32 9.16 10.85
C GLU A 340 -20.69 9.99 9.73
N ALA A 341 -19.92 11.02 10.07
CA ALA A 341 -19.34 11.96 9.10
C ALA A 341 -18.38 11.28 8.11
N LEU A 342 -17.63 10.27 8.55
CA LEU A 342 -16.71 9.50 7.71
C LEU A 342 -17.36 8.25 7.09
N ASN A 343 -18.65 8.01 7.34
CA ASN A 343 -19.40 6.84 6.86
C ASN A 343 -18.66 5.51 7.14
N VAL A 344 -18.09 5.38 8.35
CA VAL A 344 -17.22 4.26 8.76
C VAL A 344 -17.92 2.91 8.51
N PRO A 345 -17.20 1.85 8.08
CA PRO A 345 -17.79 0.54 7.83
C PRO A 345 -18.52 0.03 9.08
N PHE A 346 -19.69 -0.57 8.91
CA PHE A 346 -20.52 -1.01 10.04
C PHE A 346 -19.75 -1.93 11.00
N ALA A 347 -18.94 -2.84 10.44
CA ALA A 347 -18.09 -3.76 11.19
C ALA A 347 -17.12 -3.08 12.16
N LEU A 348 -16.75 -1.80 11.93
CA LEU A 348 -15.78 -1.06 12.75
C LEU A 348 -16.43 -0.06 13.72
N ARG A 349 -17.72 0.26 13.57
CA ARG A 349 -18.37 1.33 14.35
C ARG A 349 -18.43 1.01 15.83
N GLU A 350 -18.90 -0.19 16.16
CA GLU A 350 -18.99 -0.63 17.57
C GLU A 350 -17.61 -0.72 18.22
N GLU A 351 -16.61 -1.19 17.49
CA GLU A 351 -15.25 -1.27 18.01
C GLU A 351 -14.64 0.12 18.26
N ALA A 352 -14.88 1.08 17.37
CA ALA A 352 -14.48 2.48 17.55
C ALA A 352 -15.12 3.12 18.80
N ARG A 353 -16.43 2.91 18.99
CA ARG A 353 -17.15 3.35 20.19
C ARG A 353 -16.59 2.70 21.45
N HIS A 354 -16.39 1.39 21.41
CA HIS A 354 -15.87 0.62 22.53
C HIS A 354 -14.47 1.08 22.93
N SER A 355 -13.60 1.35 21.95
CA SER A 355 -12.24 1.84 22.20
C SER A 355 -12.26 3.17 22.97
N VAL A 356 -13.06 4.14 22.52
CA VAL A 356 -13.22 5.43 23.21
C VAL A 356 -13.86 5.26 24.59
N ALA A 357 -14.94 4.48 24.69
CA ALA A 357 -15.62 4.24 25.96
C ALA A 357 -14.71 3.57 27.00
N ARG A 358 -13.83 2.66 26.56
CA ARG A 358 -12.84 1.99 27.42
C ARG A 358 -11.80 2.97 27.96
N VAL A 359 -11.33 3.92 27.14
CA VAL A 359 -10.45 5.01 27.61
C VAL A 359 -11.17 5.86 28.65
N VAL A 360 -12.38 6.35 28.35
CA VAL A 360 -13.12 7.23 29.25
C VAL A 360 -13.43 6.55 30.59
N ARG A 361 -13.85 5.27 30.58
CA ARG A 361 -14.15 4.50 31.79
C ARG A 361 -12.93 4.36 32.71
N ASN A 362 -11.75 4.19 32.14
CA ASN A 362 -10.52 3.93 32.87
C ASN A 362 -9.65 5.19 33.04
N LEU A 363 -10.15 6.37 32.67
CA LEU A 363 -9.33 7.57 32.52
C LEU A 363 -8.49 7.92 33.77
N PRO A 364 -9.03 7.90 35.01
CA PRO A 364 -8.23 8.20 36.20
C PRO A 364 -7.07 7.21 36.37
N ARG A 365 -7.35 5.90 36.25
CA ARG A 365 -6.35 4.84 36.36
C ARG A 365 -5.29 4.95 35.27
N VAL A 366 -5.72 5.22 34.03
CA VAL A 366 -4.81 5.37 32.89
C VAL A 366 -3.91 6.60 33.06
N ASP A 367 -4.45 7.74 33.48
CA ASP A 367 -3.66 8.95 33.71
C ASP A 367 -2.68 8.78 34.89
N ASP A 368 -3.05 8.03 35.93
CA ASP A 368 -2.15 7.66 37.04
C ASP A 368 -0.97 6.79 36.53
N GLU A 369 -1.24 5.79 35.69
CA GLU A 369 -0.18 4.99 35.06
C GLU A 369 0.73 5.84 34.17
N ILE A 370 0.17 6.77 33.38
CA ILE A 370 0.99 7.71 32.59
C ILE A 370 1.88 8.55 33.51
N ALA A 371 1.36 9.06 34.62
CA ALA A 371 2.15 9.85 35.57
C ALA A 371 3.27 9.02 36.22
N ILE A 372 3.06 7.72 36.44
CA ILE A 372 4.10 6.79 36.92
C ILE A 372 5.18 6.58 35.85
N GLY A 373 4.80 6.42 34.59
CA GLY A 373 5.73 6.21 33.47
C GLY A 373 6.45 7.48 33.02
N ALA A 374 5.91 8.66 33.33
CA ALA A 374 6.44 9.97 32.94
C ALA A 374 6.38 11.00 34.10
N PRO A 375 7.07 10.76 35.24
CA PRO A 375 6.92 11.58 36.45
C PRO A 375 7.38 13.03 36.27
N ALA A 376 8.23 13.30 35.29
CA ALA A 376 8.69 14.66 34.96
C ALA A 376 7.69 15.46 34.11
N TRP A 377 6.63 14.83 33.61
CA TRP A 377 5.67 15.42 32.67
C TRP A 377 4.24 15.23 33.17
N PRO A 378 3.65 16.24 33.83
CA PRO A 378 2.25 16.16 34.24
C PRO A 378 1.33 15.91 33.04
N VAL A 379 0.39 14.97 33.16
CA VAL A 379 -0.49 14.53 32.05
C VAL A 379 -1.22 15.69 31.37
N HIS A 380 -1.67 16.69 32.15
CA HIS A 380 -2.36 17.87 31.60
C HIS A 380 -1.45 18.78 30.75
N GLN A 381 -0.12 18.70 30.91
CA GLN A 381 0.88 19.48 30.16
C GLN A 381 1.44 18.75 28.94
N MET A 382 1.18 17.44 28.81
CA MET A 382 1.60 16.66 27.65
C MET A 382 0.90 17.15 26.37
N ALA A 383 1.57 16.96 25.22
CA ALA A 383 0.93 17.21 23.93
C ALA A 383 -0.31 16.31 23.79
N ARG A 384 -1.41 16.86 23.28
CA ARG A 384 -2.70 16.14 23.17
C ARG A 384 -2.58 14.82 22.40
N VAL A 385 -1.75 14.80 21.35
CA VAL A 385 -1.49 13.60 20.55
C VAL A 385 -0.81 12.51 21.38
N GLU A 386 0.30 12.83 22.05
CA GLU A 386 1.04 11.88 22.90
C GLU A 386 0.17 11.35 24.04
N ARG A 387 -0.55 12.25 24.70
CA ARG A 387 -1.51 11.90 25.76
C ARG A 387 -2.60 10.95 25.25
N GLY A 388 -3.21 11.27 24.11
CA GLY A 388 -4.23 10.42 23.50
C GLY A 388 -3.70 9.03 23.13
N ILE A 389 -2.50 8.95 22.55
CA ILE A 389 -1.83 7.69 22.19
C ILE A 389 -1.57 6.83 23.43
N LEU A 390 -0.98 7.42 24.48
CA LEU A 390 -0.71 6.70 25.73
C LEU A 390 -2.00 6.22 26.38
N ARG A 391 -3.04 7.06 26.41
CA ARG A 391 -4.36 6.70 26.95
C ARG A 391 -4.97 5.50 26.22
N LEU A 392 -4.90 5.49 24.88
CA LEU A 392 -5.37 4.37 24.07
C LEU A 392 -4.60 3.09 24.38
N ALA A 393 -3.27 3.14 24.26
CA ALA A 393 -2.40 1.97 24.43
C ALA A 393 -2.56 1.33 25.81
N LEU A 394 -2.63 2.15 26.86
CA LEU A 394 -2.85 1.68 28.23
C LEU A 394 -4.26 1.13 28.42
N SER A 395 -5.29 1.77 27.86
CA SER A 395 -6.66 1.24 27.94
C SER A 395 -6.82 -0.11 27.24
N GLU A 396 -6.04 -0.38 26.19
CA GLU A 396 -5.99 -1.65 25.47
C GLU A 396 -5.27 -2.73 26.31
N GLY A 397 -4.07 -2.42 26.79
CA GLY A 397 -3.21 -3.37 27.48
C GLY A 397 -3.58 -3.66 28.93
N ILE A 398 -4.22 -2.72 29.64
CA ILE A 398 -4.51 -2.87 31.08
C ILE A 398 -5.63 -3.89 31.34
N GLY A 399 -6.61 -4.03 30.45
CA GLY A 399 -7.78 -4.91 30.67
C GLY A 399 -8.46 -4.70 32.03
N ASP A 400 -9.46 -5.53 32.36
CA ASP A 400 -10.07 -5.48 33.70
C ASP A 400 -9.15 -6.10 34.78
N ASN A 401 -8.06 -6.79 34.42
CA ASN A 401 -7.19 -7.51 35.36
C ASN A 401 -5.72 -7.77 34.90
N ALA A 402 -5.24 -7.20 33.79
CA ALA A 402 -3.91 -7.51 33.25
C ALA A 402 -2.87 -6.46 33.67
N ALA A 403 -1.77 -6.93 34.26
CA ALA A 403 -0.66 -6.10 34.70
C ALA A 403 0.31 -5.71 33.56
N THR A 404 0.14 -6.17 32.32
CA THR A 404 1.20 -6.01 31.29
C THR A 404 0.64 -5.58 29.94
N LEU A 405 1.17 -4.47 29.42
CA LEU A 405 0.99 -4.02 28.05
C LEU A 405 1.43 -5.10 27.06
N ASP A 406 0.51 -5.55 26.20
CA ASP A 406 0.85 -6.47 25.13
C ASP A 406 1.58 -5.74 23.98
N ARG A 407 2.27 -6.54 23.16
CA ARG A 407 3.07 -6.04 22.04
C ARG A 407 2.24 -5.32 20.96
N ALA A 408 1.01 -5.77 20.69
CA ALA A 408 0.17 -5.17 19.67
C ALA A 408 -0.35 -3.78 20.08
N SER A 409 -0.58 -3.57 21.37
CA SER A 409 -0.89 -2.25 21.96
C SER A 409 0.30 -1.29 21.83
N ILE A 410 1.52 -1.77 22.14
CA ILE A 410 2.75 -0.98 21.98
C ILE A 410 3.01 -0.63 20.51
N ASP A 411 2.99 -1.63 19.62
CA ASP A 411 3.26 -1.43 18.20
C ASP A 411 2.25 -0.45 17.56
N GLY A 412 0.96 -0.55 17.95
CA GLY A 412 -0.07 0.42 17.54
C GLY A 412 0.18 1.84 18.04
N ALA A 413 0.62 1.99 19.29
CA ALA A 413 0.96 3.29 19.86
C ALA A 413 2.14 3.95 19.12
N LEU A 414 3.17 3.16 18.80
CA LEU A 414 4.34 3.63 18.07
C LEU A 414 4.01 3.99 16.62
N GLU A 415 3.08 3.28 15.99
CA GLU A 415 2.57 3.62 14.67
C GLU A 415 1.81 4.96 14.70
N LEU A 416 0.87 5.15 15.63
CA LEU A 416 0.17 6.43 15.79
C LEU A 416 1.15 7.58 16.09
N ALA A 417 2.14 7.35 16.96
CA ALA A 417 3.14 8.36 17.30
C ALA A 417 3.99 8.75 16.08
N ARG A 418 4.39 7.77 15.26
CA ARG A 418 5.14 8.01 14.03
C ARG A 418 4.32 8.81 13.02
N THR A 419 3.04 8.49 12.88
CA THR A 419 2.14 9.09 11.90
C THR A 419 1.66 10.49 12.30
N PHE A 420 1.38 10.73 13.58
CA PHE A 420 0.72 11.97 14.03
C PHE A 420 1.57 12.86 14.95
N GLY A 421 2.67 12.35 15.51
CA GLY A 421 3.55 13.12 16.42
C GLY A 421 5.00 13.26 15.95
N GLY A 422 5.43 12.47 14.95
CA GLY A 422 6.81 12.47 14.45
C GLY A 422 7.81 11.77 15.38
N GLU A 423 9.11 11.87 15.08
CA GLU A 423 10.15 11.10 15.77
C GLU A 423 10.28 11.40 17.27
N THR A 424 10.03 12.65 17.68
CA THR A 424 10.07 13.06 19.10
C THR A 424 8.98 12.35 19.89
N SER A 425 7.76 12.30 19.37
CA SER A 425 6.66 11.60 20.02
C SER A 425 6.87 10.09 20.03
N VAL A 426 7.48 9.50 19.00
CA VAL A 426 7.85 8.06 19.02
C VAL A 426 8.80 7.77 20.18
N LYS A 427 9.86 8.57 20.36
CA LYS A 427 10.82 8.40 21.46
C LYS A 427 10.14 8.56 22.82
N PHE A 428 9.29 9.59 22.96
CA PHE A 428 8.57 9.86 24.19
C PHE A 428 7.61 8.71 24.55
N VAL A 429 6.68 8.36 23.65
CA VAL A 429 5.69 7.30 23.86
C VAL A 429 6.38 5.97 24.16
N ASN A 430 7.42 5.60 23.39
CA ASN A 430 8.16 4.37 23.65
C ASN A 430 8.82 4.35 25.04
N GLY A 431 9.39 5.49 25.46
CA GLY A 431 10.02 5.62 26.77
C GLY A 431 9.03 5.41 27.92
N VAL A 432 7.83 6.02 27.82
CA VAL A 432 6.77 5.86 28.83
C VAL A 432 6.29 4.42 28.89
N LEU A 433 5.95 3.81 27.74
CA LEU A 433 5.45 2.43 27.70
C LEU A 433 6.49 1.41 28.17
N SER A 434 7.77 1.63 27.83
CA SER A 434 8.87 0.77 28.27
C SER A 434 9.09 0.86 29.78
N SER A 435 9.06 2.06 30.36
CA SER A 435 9.15 2.24 31.82
C SER A 435 8.02 1.53 32.57
N LEU A 436 6.82 1.52 32.00
CA LEU A 436 5.68 0.80 32.58
C LEU A 436 5.84 -0.72 32.43
N ALA A 437 6.28 -1.21 31.27
CA ALA A 437 6.50 -2.64 31.06
C ALA A 437 7.53 -3.21 32.07
N GLU A 438 8.64 -2.52 32.31
CA GLU A 438 9.66 -2.93 33.30
C GLU A 438 9.09 -3.00 34.73
N ARG A 439 8.20 -2.07 35.08
CA ARG A 439 7.58 -1.98 36.41
C ARG A 439 6.67 -3.16 36.75
N HIS A 440 6.06 -3.76 35.74
CA HIS A 440 5.09 -4.85 35.89
C HIS A 440 5.70 -6.27 35.79
N VAL A 441 7.00 -6.39 35.57
CA VAL A 441 7.73 -7.66 35.69
C VAL A 441 7.81 -8.08 37.17
N PRO A 442 7.36 -9.29 37.55
CA PRO A 442 7.48 -9.78 38.93
C PRO A 442 8.94 -9.75 39.42
N PRO A 443 9.21 -9.46 40.71
CA PRO A 443 10.57 -9.34 41.25
C PRO A 443 11.48 -10.54 40.95
N ALA A 444 10.92 -11.75 40.83
CA ALA A 444 11.65 -12.98 40.55
C ALA A 444 12.25 -13.05 39.13
N GLN A 445 11.70 -12.33 38.15
CA GLN A 445 12.21 -12.30 36.77
C GLN A 445 13.19 -11.14 36.50
N ARG A 446 13.19 -10.08 37.33
CA ARG A 446 14.16 -8.97 37.21
C ARG A 446 15.60 -9.36 37.56
N ALA A 447 15.80 -10.46 38.30
CA ALA A 447 17.13 -10.93 38.71
C ALA A 447 17.83 -11.81 37.65
N ALA A 448 17.17 -12.11 36.53
CA ALA A 448 17.66 -12.99 35.47
C ALA A 448 17.93 -12.28 34.13
N LEU A 449 17.71 -10.96 34.07
CA LEU A 449 18.08 -10.05 32.99
C LEU A 449 19.21 -9.15 33.48
#